data_AF-A0AA42CLM7-F1
#
_entry.id   AF-A0AA42CLM7-F1
#
_cell.length_a   1.000
_cell.length_b   1.000
_cell.length_c   1.000
_cell.angle_alpha   90.00
_cell.angle_beta   90.00
_cell.angle_gamma   90.00
#
_symmetry.space_group_name_H-M   'P 1'
#
loop_
_entity.id
_entity.type
_entity.pdbx_description
1 polymer ?
#
loop_
_entity_poly.entity_id
_entity_poly.type
_entity_poly.pdbx_seq_one_letter_code
_entity_poly.pdbx_strand_id
1 'polypeptide(L)'
;MLDDGDQWLVEVKNVRCENPQKQRTTMSAAYVASLQAYADAVGAPLRLALYWSRWNLWTVIAPDRFRRPDGGLRVTMMEAVMANEFGRLGDVSIWTKPPLRLVLDAATDKPRKLSAEGLAEFIIGSARVFSGDIELTDPRDRRLAEILFLYGEWPAEGPLAIMGDDGIAGVEFVAAPEEPSDQGFDGIGWASRIFTRYFATRTVDGDQVIQLNGAPVPEWFAPLAAWDFKRSQLPLWLLHQQPSSAAPPDEEHGQRGVGS
;
A
#
# COMPACT_ATOMS: atom_id res chain seq x y z
N MET A 1 -9.38 19.53 -2.63
CA MET A 1 -10.81 19.29 -2.83
C MET A 1 -10.95 17.81 -3.07
N LEU A 2 -11.90 17.18 -2.38
CA LEU A 2 -12.31 15.80 -2.62
C LEU A 2 -13.25 15.76 -3.83
N ASP A 3 -13.52 14.56 -4.33
CA ASP A 3 -14.37 14.35 -5.51
C ASP A 3 -15.81 14.85 -5.30
N ASP A 4 -16.27 14.91 -4.05
CA ASP A 4 -17.57 15.46 -3.65
C ASP A 4 -17.56 16.99 -3.42
N GLY A 5 -16.42 17.65 -3.65
CA GLY A 5 -16.23 19.09 -3.44
C GLY A 5 -15.84 19.47 -2.01
N ASP A 6 -15.79 18.52 -1.07
CA ASP A 6 -15.37 18.81 0.31
C ASP A 6 -13.88 19.22 0.35
N GLN A 7 -13.54 19.99 1.37
CA GLN A 7 -12.16 20.35 1.69
C GLN A 7 -11.87 19.96 3.12
N TRP A 8 -10.71 19.35 3.37
CA TRP A 8 -10.27 18.98 4.70
C TRP A 8 -9.00 19.73 5.09
N LEU A 9 -8.93 20.12 6.36
CA LEU A 9 -7.66 20.49 6.97
C LEU A 9 -7.02 19.21 7.53
N VAL A 10 -5.87 18.80 6.99
CA VAL A 10 -5.20 17.56 7.38
C VAL A 10 -3.92 17.86 8.15
N GLU A 11 -3.86 17.41 9.39
CA GLU A 11 -2.62 17.35 10.17
C GLU A 11 -1.96 15.98 9.98
N VAL A 12 -0.66 15.96 9.65
CA VAL A 12 0.07 14.72 9.34
C VAL A 12 1.01 14.34 10.48
N LYS A 13 0.97 13.08 10.93
CA LYS A 13 1.88 12.54 11.95
C LYS A 13 2.48 11.21 11.54
N ASN A 14 3.77 11.05 11.77
CA ASN A 14 4.42 9.75 11.80
C ASN A 14 4.32 9.17 13.22
N VAL A 15 3.83 7.94 13.33
CA VAL A 15 3.63 7.23 14.60
C VAL A 15 4.46 5.96 14.59
N ARG A 16 5.35 5.84 15.59
CA ARG A 16 6.18 4.67 15.81
C ARG A 16 6.29 4.37 17.30
N CYS A 17 5.87 3.18 17.70
CA CYS A 17 6.19 2.60 19.01
C CYS A 17 7.12 1.39 18.85
N GLU A 18 7.92 1.08 19.87
CA GLU A 18 8.84 -0.07 19.85
C GLU A 18 8.11 -1.41 19.85
N ASN A 19 6.93 -1.51 20.46
CA ASN A 19 6.14 -2.74 20.42
C ASN A 19 5.15 -2.70 19.23
N PRO A 20 5.28 -3.59 18.23
CA PRO A 20 4.38 -3.64 17.07
C PRO A 20 2.89 -3.75 17.44
N GLN A 21 2.56 -4.41 18.54
CA GLN A 21 1.19 -4.67 18.97
C GLN A 21 0.57 -3.52 19.79
N LYS A 22 1.35 -2.49 20.15
CA LYS A 22 0.91 -1.39 21.02
C LYS A 22 1.08 -0.02 20.38
N GLN A 23 1.01 0.04 19.05
CA GLN A 23 1.11 1.31 18.32
C GLN A 23 -0.02 2.25 18.74
N ARG A 24 0.35 3.46 19.19
CA ARG A 24 -0.58 4.50 19.63
C ARG A 24 0.05 5.88 19.52
N THR A 25 -0.78 6.91 19.48
CA THR A 25 -0.34 8.31 19.58
C THR A 25 -1.23 9.09 20.55
N THR A 26 -0.67 10.15 21.10
CA THR A 26 -1.38 11.07 22.01
C THR A 26 -1.06 12.51 21.67
N MET A 27 -2.06 13.39 21.82
CA MET A 27 -1.90 14.83 21.64
C MET A 27 -2.46 15.58 22.86
N SER A 28 -1.81 16.68 23.24
CA SER A 28 -2.28 17.51 24.34
C SER A 28 -3.56 18.28 23.96
N ALA A 29 -4.36 18.63 24.97
CA ALA A 29 -5.57 19.42 24.76
C ALA A 29 -5.28 20.76 24.05
N ALA A 30 -4.21 21.45 24.45
CA ALA A 30 -3.80 22.70 23.82
C ALA A 30 -3.47 22.53 22.33
N TYR A 31 -2.82 21.42 21.96
CA TYR A 31 -2.48 21.14 20.56
C TYR A 31 -3.71 20.82 19.72
N VAL A 32 -4.61 19.96 20.23
CA VAL A 32 -5.85 19.62 19.54
C VAL A 32 -6.73 20.87 19.38
N ALA A 33 -6.82 21.70 20.42
CA ALA A 33 -7.56 22.96 20.37
C ALA A 33 -7.00 23.95 19.34
N SER A 34 -5.67 24.07 19.21
CA SER A 34 -5.08 24.97 18.22
C SER A 34 -5.34 24.49 16.78
N LEU A 35 -5.27 23.17 16.54
CA LEU A 35 -5.63 22.60 15.24
C LEU A 35 -7.10 22.83 14.92
N GLN A 36 -8.00 22.63 15.89
CA GLN A 36 -9.43 22.85 15.70
C GLN A 36 -9.73 24.31 15.40
N ALA A 37 -9.16 25.25 16.18
CA ALA A 37 -9.36 26.68 15.95
C ALA A 37 -8.91 27.11 14.54
N TYR A 38 -7.82 26.55 14.03
CA TYR A 38 -7.38 26.81 12.66
C TYR A 38 -8.34 26.21 11.62
N ALA A 39 -8.78 24.98 11.82
CA ALA A 39 -9.76 24.31 10.96
C ALA A 39 -11.07 25.11 10.87
N ASP A 40 -11.56 25.60 12.01
CA ASP A 40 -12.75 26.46 12.10
C ASP A 40 -12.55 27.79 11.37
N ALA A 41 -11.39 28.41 11.51
CA ALA A 41 -11.06 29.68 10.85
C ALA A 41 -11.02 29.57 9.31
N VAL A 42 -10.61 28.42 8.78
CA VAL A 42 -10.59 28.17 7.32
C VAL A 42 -11.90 27.52 6.82
N GLY A 43 -12.84 27.20 7.71
CA GLY A 43 -14.12 26.59 7.36
C GLY A 43 -14.02 25.17 6.83
N ALA A 44 -13.01 24.40 7.25
CA ALA A 44 -12.79 23.03 6.80
C ALA A 44 -12.78 22.04 7.99
N PRO A 45 -13.30 20.81 7.85
CA PRO A 45 -13.22 19.79 8.89
C PRO A 45 -11.77 19.41 9.16
N LEU A 46 -11.41 19.28 10.44
CA LEU A 46 -10.12 18.76 10.86
C LEU A 46 -10.05 17.24 10.64
N ARG A 47 -8.91 16.79 10.11
CA ARG A 47 -8.55 15.37 9.95
C ARG A 47 -7.12 15.14 10.39
N LEU A 48 -6.85 13.95 10.93
CA LEU A 48 -5.50 13.51 11.26
C LEU A 48 -5.09 12.40 10.30
N ALA A 49 -4.05 12.62 9.50
CA ALA A 49 -3.39 11.59 8.72
C ALA A 49 -2.23 11.00 9.53
N LEU A 50 -2.40 9.76 9.98
CA LEU A 50 -1.44 9.04 10.80
C LEU A 50 -0.74 7.98 9.95
N TYR A 51 0.59 8.07 9.88
CA TYR A 51 1.44 7.05 9.28
C TYR A 51 2.03 6.15 10.35
N TRP A 52 1.55 4.91 10.43
CA TRP A 52 2.03 3.89 11.35
C TRP A 52 3.27 3.22 10.75
N SER A 53 4.43 3.82 10.98
CA SER A 53 5.65 3.52 10.21
C SER A 53 6.09 2.06 10.33
N ARG A 54 5.77 1.39 11.45
CA ARG A 54 6.13 -0.01 11.69
C ARG A 54 5.31 -1.00 10.86
N TRP A 55 4.14 -0.57 10.41
CA TRP A 55 3.20 -1.35 9.61
C TRP A 55 3.06 -0.81 8.19
N ASN A 56 3.81 0.24 7.85
CA ASN A 56 3.72 0.97 6.59
C ASN A 56 2.25 1.28 6.22
N LEU A 57 1.49 1.82 7.18
CA LEU A 57 0.04 2.00 7.05
C LEU A 57 -0.36 3.45 7.25
N TRP A 58 -1.22 3.94 6.37
CA TRP A 58 -1.88 5.22 6.52
C TRP A 58 -3.30 5.05 7.05
N THR A 59 -3.68 5.92 7.99
CA THR A 59 -5.07 6.11 8.38
C THR A 59 -5.40 7.59 8.42
N VAL A 60 -6.58 7.98 7.96
CA VAL A 60 -7.13 9.34 8.13
C VAL A 60 -8.35 9.25 9.03
N ILE A 61 -8.38 10.04 10.09
CA ILE A 61 -9.44 9.99 11.10
C ILE A 61 -9.96 11.38 11.45
N ALA A 62 -11.24 11.46 11.83
CA ALA A 62 -11.79 12.60 12.53
C ALA A 62 -11.33 12.58 14.01
N PRO A 63 -10.69 13.65 14.53
CA PRO A 63 -10.12 13.64 15.87
C PRO A 63 -11.18 13.56 16.99
N ASP A 64 -12.39 14.05 16.74
CA ASP A 64 -13.44 14.13 17.75
C ASP A 64 -13.86 12.77 18.33
N ARG A 65 -13.74 11.70 17.54
CA ARG A 65 -14.02 10.32 17.98
C ARG A 65 -13.04 9.82 19.05
N PHE A 66 -11.90 10.48 19.20
CA PHE A 66 -10.77 10.04 20.04
C PHE A 66 -10.40 11.06 21.11
N ARG A 67 -11.26 12.08 21.32
CA ARG A 67 -11.08 13.05 22.39
C ARG A 67 -11.28 12.40 23.75
N ARG A 68 -10.39 12.75 24.67
CA ARG A 68 -10.46 12.37 26.07
C ARG A 68 -11.19 13.45 26.88
N PRO A 69 -11.65 13.15 28.10
CA PRO A 69 -12.29 14.14 28.97
C PRO A 69 -11.41 15.36 29.30
N ASP A 70 -10.08 15.21 29.26
CA ASP A 70 -9.12 16.31 29.46
C ASP A 70 -8.98 17.24 28.24
N GLY A 71 -9.72 16.97 27.15
CA GLY A 71 -9.63 17.67 25.87
C GLY A 71 -8.46 17.24 24.99
N GLY A 72 -7.56 16.37 25.49
CA GLY A 72 -6.51 15.76 24.71
C GLY A 72 -7.04 14.64 23.80
N LEU A 73 -6.15 14.03 23.04
CA LEU A 73 -6.47 12.92 22.14
C LEU A 73 -5.58 11.72 22.42
N ARG A 74 -6.16 10.52 22.35
CA ARG A 74 -5.43 9.24 22.34
C ARG A 74 -6.08 8.34 21.31
N VAL A 75 -5.27 7.72 20.47
CA VAL A 75 -5.75 6.74 19.49
C VAL A 75 -4.72 5.64 19.30
N THR A 76 -5.17 4.40 19.30
CA THR A 76 -4.41 3.21 18.93
C THR A 76 -4.51 2.96 17.42
N MET A 77 -3.57 2.19 16.87
CA MET A 77 -3.62 1.84 15.45
C MET A 77 -4.90 1.10 15.08
N MET A 78 -5.38 0.17 15.91
CA MET A 78 -6.60 -0.61 15.62
C MET A 78 -7.84 0.29 15.58
N GLU A 79 -7.97 1.20 16.55
CA GLU A 79 -9.02 2.21 16.56
C GLU A 79 -8.98 3.11 15.32
N ALA A 80 -7.79 3.56 14.93
CA ALA A 80 -7.62 4.39 13.74
C ALA A 80 -7.97 3.64 12.45
N VAL A 81 -7.64 2.35 12.35
CA VAL A 81 -8.04 1.49 11.24
C VAL A 81 -9.56 1.38 11.18
N MET A 82 -10.25 1.13 12.30
CA MET A 82 -11.70 1.03 12.32
C MET A 82 -12.41 2.34 11.95
N ALA A 83 -11.80 3.49 12.25
CA ALA A 83 -12.33 4.81 11.94
C ALA A 83 -11.77 5.43 10.65
N ASN A 84 -11.06 4.64 9.83
CA ASN A 84 -10.30 5.15 8.71
C ASN A 84 -11.19 5.70 7.59
N GLU A 85 -11.03 6.98 7.28
CA GLU A 85 -11.69 7.72 6.21
C GLU A 85 -10.82 7.84 4.94
N PHE A 86 -9.67 7.15 4.86
CA PHE A 86 -8.77 7.21 3.70
C PHE A 86 -9.47 6.82 2.38
N GLY A 87 -10.52 5.99 2.44
CA GLY A 87 -11.36 5.65 1.28
C GLY A 87 -12.05 6.88 0.64
N ARG A 88 -12.34 7.94 1.41
CA ARG A 88 -12.85 9.21 0.87
C ARG A 88 -11.79 10.01 0.10
N LEU A 89 -10.50 9.68 0.29
CA LEU A 89 -9.40 10.20 -0.51
C LEU A 89 -9.10 9.32 -1.74
N GLY A 90 -9.95 8.33 -2.02
CA GLY A 90 -9.80 7.42 -3.17
C GLY A 90 -8.94 6.19 -2.90
N ASP A 91 -8.57 5.91 -1.64
CA ASP A 91 -7.80 4.70 -1.34
C ASP A 91 -8.65 3.43 -1.40
N VAL A 92 -8.02 2.39 -1.91
CA VAL A 92 -8.65 1.11 -2.19
C VAL A 92 -7.70 -0.01 -1.82
N SER A 93 -8.26 -1.09 -1.27
CA SER A 93 -7.56 -2.37 -1.22
C SER A 93 -7.70 -3.05 -2.59
N ILE A 94 -6.56 -3.42 -3.16
CA ILE A 94 -6.45 -4.00 -4.50
C ILE A 94 -6.25 -5.50 -4.35
N TRP A 95 -7.10 -6.25 -5.02
CA TRP A 95 -7.07 -7.70 -5.06
C TRP A 95 -7.01 -8.16 -6.50
N THR A 96 -6.20 -9.17 -6.78
CA THR A 96 -6.04 -9.72 -8.14
C THR A 96 -5.90 -11.23 -8.07
N LYS A 97 -5.99 -11.90 -9.23
CA LYS A 97 -5.71 -13.33 -9.32
C LYS A 97 -4.20 -13.59 -9.24
N PRO A 98 -3.73 -14.44 -8.33
CA PRO A 98 -2.34 -14.89 -8.35
C PRO A 98 -2.10 -15.95 -9.43
N PRO A 99 -0.84 -16.13 -9.85
CA PRO A 99 0.30 -15.25 -9.63
C PRO A 99 0.34 -14.06 -10.62
N LEU A 100 1.09 -13.01 -10.28
CA LEU A 100 1.61 -12.08 -11.28
C LEU A 100 3.01 -12.56 -11.69
N ARG A 101 3.33 -12.57 -12.99
CA ARG A 101 4.64 -13.02 -13.48
C ARG A 101 5.28 -11.96 -14.36
N LEU A 102 6.58 -11.75 -14.16
CA LEU A 102 7.43 -10.93 -15.02
C LEU A 102 8.42 -11.84 -15.73
N VAL A 103 8.31 -11.93 -17.05
CA VAL A 103 9.20 -12.74 -17.90
C VAL A 103 10.12 -11.81 -18.67
N LEU A 104 11.42 -12.03 -18.52
CA LEU A 104 12.47 -11.32 -19.25
C LEU A 104 13.08 -12.30 -20.27
N ASP A 105 12.69 -12.18 -21.53
CA ASP A 105 13.16 -13.06 -22.60
C ASP A 105 14.56 -12.64 -23.05
N ALA A 106 15.41 -13.63 -23.32
CA ALA A 106 16.73 -13.41 -23.90
C ALA A 106 16.62 -13.04 -25.39
N ALA A 107 17.39 -12.02 -25.79
CA ALA A 107 17.54 -11.64 -27.18
C ALA A 107 18.11 -12.82 -27.99
N THR A 108 17.36 -13.28 -29.00
CA THR A 108 17.69 -14.47 -29.79
C THR A 108 18.89 -14.26 -30.73
N ASP A 109 19.25 -13.00 -31.00
CA ASP A 109 20.37 -12.59 -31.83
C ASP A 109 21.69 -12.40 -31.04
N LYS A 110 21.68 -12.68 -29.73
CA LYS A 110 22.83 -12.52 -28.83
C LYS A 110 23.23 -13.84 -28.15
N PRO A 111 24.46 -13.95 -27.62
CA PRO A 111 24.87 -15.10 -26.82
C PRO A 111 23.96 -15.29 -25.60
N ARG A 112 23.58 -16.55 -25.34
CA ARG A 112 22.65 -16.95 -24.25
C ARG A 112 22.95 -18.35 -23.69
N LYS A 113 24.20 -18.78 -23.77
CA LYS A 113 24.64 -20.12 -23.35
C LYS A 113 25.02 -20.13 -21.87
N LEU A 114 24.77 -21.27 -21.22
CA LEU A 114 25.27 -21.55 -19.88
C LEU A 114 26.79 -21.75 -19.91
N SER A 115 27.48 -21.21 -18.91
CA SER A 115 28.87 -21.53 -18.60
C SER A 115 28.97 -22.93 -17.98
N ALA A 116 30.20 -23.43 -17.83
CA ALA A 116 30.45 -24.72 -17.19
C ALA A 116 30.01 -24.75 -15.71
N GLU A 117 29.92 -23.58 -15.08
CA GLU A 117 29.50 -23.37 -13.70
C GLU A 117 27.98 -23.18 -13.55
N GLY A 118 27.22 -23.26 -14.65
CA GLY A 118 25.77 -23.10 -14.65
C GLY A 118 25.29 -21.64 -14.58
N LEU A 119 26.18 -20.67 -14.84
CA LEU A 119 25.84 -19.25 -14.95
C LEU A 119 25.53 -18.88 -16.40
N ALA A 120 24.67 -17.89 -16.62
CA ALA A 120 24.44 -17.34 -17.96
C ALA A 120 24.35 -15.83 -17.90
N GLU A 121 25.05 -15.20 -18.84
CA GLU A 121 24.88 -13.80 -19.17
C GLU A 121 24.13 -13.72 -20.49
N PHE A 122 23.08 -12.91 -20.53
CA PHE A 122 22.31 -12.68 -21.74
C PHE A 122 21.77 -11.25 -21.76
N ILE A 123 21.46 -10.78 -22.96
CA ILE A 123 20.80 -9.49 -23.15
C ILE A 123 19.30 -9.72 -23.13
N ILE A 124 18.57 -8.94 -22.34
CA ILE A 124 17.11 -8.96 -22.32
C ILE A 124 16.60 -8.37 -23.65
N GLY A 125 15.89 -9.16 -24.43
CA GLY A 125 15.26 -8.74 -25.69
C GLY A 125 13.84 -8.20 -25.49
N SER A 126 13.09 -8.75 -24.54
CA SER A 126 11.75 -8.28 -24.19
C SER A 126 11.43 -8.52 -22.72
N ALA A 127 10.49 -7.72 -22.20
CA ALA A 127 9.84 -7.94 -20.92
C ALA A 127 8.34 -8.13 -21.17
N ARG A 128 7.76 -9.18 -20.60
CA ARG A 128 6.35 -9.53 -20.69
C ARG A 128 5.79 -9.74 -19.29
N VAL A 129 4.52 -9.38 -19.10
CA VAL A 129 3.86 -9.43 -17.79
C VAL A 129 2.60 -10.26 -17.92
N PHE A 130 2.35 -11.13 -16.94
CA PHE A 130 1.23 -12.05 -16.96
C PHE A 130 0.39 -11.94 -15.69
N SER A 131 -0.92 -12.16 -15.83
CA SER A 131 -1.82 -12.50 -14.72
C SER A 131 -2.24 -13.96 -14.90
N GLY A 132 -1.80 -14.83 -14.00
CA GLY A 132 -1.87 -16.27 -14.21
C GLY A 132 -1.18 -16.66 -15.52
N ASP A 133 -1.91 -17.33 -16.41
CA ASP A 133 -1.41 -17.76 -17.73
C ASP A 133 -1.62 -16.74 -18.86
N ILE A 134 -2.26 -15.60 -18.57
CA ILE A 134 -2.65 -14.61 -19.59
C ILE A 134 -1.58 -13.52 -19.68
N GLU A 135 -0.99 -13.35 -20.88
CA GLU A 135 -0.09 -12.23 -21.16
C GLU A 135 -0.88 -10.92 -21.25
N LEU A 136 -0.45 -9.93 -20.48
CA LEU A 136 -1.02 -8.60 -20.45
C LEU A 136 -0.40 -7.74 -21.56
N THR A 137 -1.17 -7.57 -22.63
CA THR A 137 -0.74 -6.80 -23.82
C THR A 137 -1.36 -5.40 -23.88
N ASP A 138 -2.49 -5.15 -23.21
CA ASP A 138 -3.01 -3.78 -23.04
C ASP A 138 -2.01 -2.97 -22.18
N PRO A 139 -1.54 -1.81 -22.66
CA PRO A 139 -0.54 -1.02 -21.93
C PRO A 139 -0.96 -0.63 -20.51
N ARG A 140 -2.27 -0.48 -20.24
CA ARG A 140 -2.78 -0.10 -18.93
C ARG A 140 -2.73 -1.29 -17.97
N ASP A 141 -3.23 -2.45 -18.41
CA ASP A 141 -3.19 -3.68 -17.62
C ASP A 141 -1.76 -4.04 -17.28
N ARG A 142 -0.88 -4.00 -18.29
CA ARG A 142 0.55 -4.23 -18.13
C ARG A 142 1.15 -3.24 -17.13
N ARG A 143 0.88 -1.95 -17.29
CA ARG A 143 1.44 -0.93 -16.40
C ARG A 143 0.99 -1.11 -14.95
N LEU A 144 -0.29 -1.39 -14.73
CA LEU A 144 -0.79 -1.64 -13.38
C LEU A 144 -0.18 -2.92 -12.81
N ALA A 145 -0.15 -4.02 -13.56
CA ALA A 145 0.47 -5.26 -13.12
C ALA A 145 1.96 -5.09 -12.79
N GLU A 146 2.72 -4.30 -13.56
CA GLU A 146 4.12 -3.96 -13.23
C GLU A 146 4.23 -3.22 -11.89
N ILE A 147 3.35 -2.24 -11.65
CA ILE A 147 3.31 -1.50 -10.37
C ILE A 147 2.98 -2.44 -9.21
N LEU A 148 1.96 -3.29 -9.38
CA LEU A 148 1.54 -4.26 -8.38
C LEU A 148 2.62 -5.32 -8.13
N PHE A 149 3.31 -5.78 -9.16
CA PHE A 149 4.41 -6.75 -9.05
C PHE A 149 5.59 -6.16 -8.27
N LEU A 150 6.00 -4.93 -8.58
CA LEU A 150 7.19 -4.30 -7.98
C LEU A 150 6.94 -3.74 -6.58
N TYR A 151 5.75 -3.19 -6.34
CA TYR A 151 5.46 -2.41 -5.15
C TYR A 151 4.29 -2.95 -4.33
N GLY A 152 3.63 -4.02 -4.80
CA GLY A 152 2.64 -4.76 -4.03
C GLY A 152 3.25 -5.45 -2.81
N GLU A 153 2.36 -6.09 -2.04
CA GLU A 153 2.68 -6.75 -0.78
C GLU A 153 3.04 -8.24 -0.96
N TRP A 154 2.74 -8.84 -2.11
CA TRP A 154 3.12 -10.23 -2.39
C TRP A 154 4.65 -10.38 -2.46
N PRO A 155 5.23 -11.41 -1.82
CA PRO A 155 6.61 -11.77 -2.07
C PRO A 155 6.82 -12.14 -3.53
N ALA A 156 7.99 -11.77 -4.07
CA ALA A 156 8.42 -12.15 -5.41
C ALA A 156 9.55 -13.17 -5.32
N GLU A 157 9.38 -14.29 -6.02
CA GLU A 157 10.38 -15.34 -6.18
C GLU A 157 11.10 -15.20 -7.54
N GLY A 158 12.32 -15.72 -7.62
CA GLY A 158 13.15 -15.72 -8.82
C GLY A 158 14.49 -15.00 -8.67
N PRO A 159 15.27 -14.87 -9.76
CA PRO A 159 14.91 -15.30 -11.12
C PRO A 159 14.89 -16.82 -11.27
N LEU A 160 13.86 -17.34 -11.93
CA LEU A 160 13.74 -18.74 -12.38
C LEU A 160 14.18 -18.83 -13.83
N ALA A 161 15.16 -19.68 -14.14
CA ALA A 161 15.67 -19.82 -15.50
C ALA A 161 14.65 -20.51 -16.41
N ILE A 162 14.39 -19.91 -17.58
CA ILE A 162 13.62 -20.53 -18.65
C ILE A 162 14.62 -21.09 -19.66
N MET A 163 14.61 -22.40 -19.85
CA MET A 163 15.47 -23.09 -20.81
C MET A 163 14.77 -23.23 -22.16
N GLY A 164 15.50 -22.98 -23.24
CA GLY A 164 15.09 -23.29 -24.62
C GLY A 164 16.13 -24.18 -25.30
N ASP A 165 15.91 -24.45 -26.59
CA ASP A 165 16.73 -25.39 -27.36
C ASP A 165 18.20 -24.97 -27.47
N ASP A 166 18.49 -23.66 -27.51
CA ASP A 166 19.84 -23.10 -27.68
C ASP A 166 20.50 -22.61 -26.36
N GLY A 167 19.91 -22.92 -25.20
CA GLY A 167 20.37 -22.45 -23.90
C GLY A 167 19.30 -21.67 -23.15
N ILE A 168 19.67 -20.57 -22.50
CA ILE A 168 18.70 -19.76 -21.74
C ILE A 168 17.78 -19.02 -22.70
N ALA A 169 16.48 -19.27 -22.59
CA ALA A 169 15.44 -18.52 -23.28
C ALA A 169 15.05 -17.24 -22.53
N GLY A 170 15.27 -17.18 -21.22
CA GLY A 170 15.01 -16.00 -20.39
C GLY A 170 14.98 -16.33 -18.91
N VAL A 171 14.43 -15.42 -18.12
CA VAL A 171 14.13 -15.66 -16.71
C VAL A 171 12.73 -15.20 -16.37
N GLU A 172 12.15 -15.83 -15.35
CA GLU A 172 10.85 -15.48 -14.80
C GLU A 172 10.98 -15.07 -13.34
N PHE A 173 10.23 -14.05 -12.95
CA PHE A 173 9.94 -13.72 -11.56
C PHE A 173 8.46 -13.90 -11.30
N VAL A 174 8.10 -14.46 -10.15
CA VAL A 174 6.73 -14.82 -9.80
C VAL A 174 6.37 -14.15 -8.49
N ALA A 175 5.33 -13.31 -8.48
CA ALA A 175 4.76 -12.73 -7.27
C ALA A 175 3.43 -13.42 -6.96
N ALA A 176 3.31 -13.93 -5.73
CA ALA A 176 2.14 -14.66 -5.26
C ALA A 176 1.93 -14.40 -3.76
N PRO A 177 0.69 -14.49 -3.24
CA PRO A 177 0.44 -14.38 -1.81
C PRO A 177 1.16 -15.51 -1.06
N GLU A 178 1.68 -15.20 0.11
CA GLU A 178 2.34 -16.19 0.99
C GLU A 178 1.33 -17.26 1.47
N GLU A 179 0.09 -16.85 1.71
CA GLU A 179 -1.04 -17.72 2.04
C GLU A 179 -2.17 -17.47 1.02
N PRO A 180 -2.22 -18.24 -0.10
CA PRO A 180 -3.27 -18.11 -1.09
C PRO A 180 -4.65 -18.49 -0.54
N SER A 181 -5.69 -17.76 -0.93
CA SER A 181 -7.07 -18.07 -0.56
C SER A 181 -7.79 -18.94 -1.59
N ASP A 182 -8.76 -19.74 -1.14
CA ASP A 182 -9.55 -20.62 -2.01
C ASP A 182 -10.54 -19.88 -2.94
N GLN A 183 -10.74 -18.57 -2.73
CA GLN A 183 -11.64 -17.75 -3.54
C GLN A 183 -11.03 -17.30 -4.88
N GLY A 184 -9.72 -17.54 -5.08
CA GLY A 184 -9.02 -17.26 -6.33
C GLY A 184 -8.69 -15.78 -6.58
N PHE A 185 -8.91 -14.91 -5.60
CA PHE A 185 -8.44 -13.51 -5.58
C PHE A 185 -7.79 -13.26 -4.23
N ASP A 186 -6.61 -12.64 -4.25
CA ASP A 186 -5.87 -12.32 -3.03
C ASP A 186 -5.48 -10.84 -3.01
N GLY A 187 -5.41 -10.29 -1.81
CA GLY A 187 -5.03 -8.89 -1.59
C GLY A 187 -3.56 -8.69 -1.91
N ILE A 188 -3.26 -7.82 -2.88
CA ILE A 188 -1.88 -7.44 -3.25
C ILE A 188 -1.46 -6.10 -2.64
N GLY A 189 -2.34 -5.45 -1.89
CA GLY A 189 -2.03 -4.30 -1.05
C GLY A 189 -3.09 -3.20 -1.10
N TRP A 190 -2.78 -2.07 -0.48
CA TRP A 190 -3.57 -0.83 -0.53
C TRP A 190 -2.88 0.17 -1.44
N ALA A 191 -3.62 0.93 -2.25
CA ALA A 191 -3.03 1.90 -3.17
C ALA A 191 -2.08 2.88 -2.47
N SER A 192 -2.49 3.39 -1.29
CA SER A 192 -1.68 4.26 -0.42
C SER A 192 -0.37 3.63 0.05
N ARG A 193 -0.38 2.33 0.34
CA ARG A 193 0.81 1.57 0.77
C ARG A 193 1.75 1.27 -0.38
N ILE A 194 1.20 0.91 -1.54
CA ILE A 194 1.97 0.67 -2.76
C ILE A 194 2.69 1.97 -3.17
N PHE A 195 1.99 3.12 -3.08
CA PHE A 195 2.62 4.42 -3.28
C PHE A 195 3.73 4.71 -2.26
N THR A 196 3.50 4.39 -0.98
CA THR A 196 4.52 4.58 0.07
C THR A 196 5.75 3.70 -0.18
N ARG A 197 5.57 2.44 -0.60
CA ARG A 197 6.66 1.52 -0.97
C ARG A 197 7.46 2.06 -2.14
N TYR A 198 6.79 2.54 -3.18
CA TYR A 198 7.45 3.21 -4.30
C TYR A 198 8.29 4.41 -3.84
N PHE A 199 7.71 5.32 -3.06
CA PHE A 199 8.42 6.50 -2.59
C PHE A 199 9.65 6.11 -1.76
N ALA A 200 9.50 5.14 -0.85
CA ALA A 200 10.60 4.61 -0.04
C ALA A 200 11.77 4.10 -0.90
N THR A 201 11.54 3.40 -2.02
CA THR A 201 12.63 2.95 -2.92
C THR A 201 13.46 4.08 -3.53
N ARG A 202 12.96 5.32 -3.50
CA ARG A 202 13.66 6.50 -4.04
C ARG A 202 14.20 7.44 -2.98
N THR A 203 13.71 7.32 -1.75
CA THR A 203 14.06 8.24 -0.67
C THR A 203 14.79 7.56 0.47
N VAL A 204 14.87 6.22 0.49
CA VAL A 204 15.49 5.44 1.55
C VAL A 204 16.48 4.42 0.95
N ASP A 205 17.71 4.43 1.46
CA ASP A 205 18.70 3.38 1.23
C ASP A 205 19.07 2.75 2.58
N GLY A 206 18.73 1.47 2.77
CA GLY A 206 18.76 0.83 4.08
C GLY A 206 17.84 1.53 5.09
N ASP A 207 18.43 2.06 6.18
CA ASP A 207 17.72 2.87 7.19
C ASP A 207 17.97 4.38 7.01
N GLN A 208 18.68 4.81 5.95
CA GLN A 208 19.05 6.20 5.74
C GLN A 208 18.18 6.88 4.70
N VAL A 209 17.68 8.08 5.02
CA VAL A 209 16.96 8.92 4.07
C VAL A 209 17.96 9.54 3.10
N ILE A 210 17.96 9.10 1.85
CA ILE A 210 18.89 9.54 0.79
C ILE A 210 18.37 10.74 0.00
N GLN A 211 17.05 10.97 -0.03
CA GLN A 211 16.45 12.05 -0.80
C GLN A 211 15.13 12.49 -0.16
N LEU A 212 14.93 13.80 0.02
CA LEU A 212 13.71 14.35 0.65
C LEU A 212 12.55 14.57 -0.35
N ASN A 213 12.87 14.75 -1.65
CA ASN A 213 11.89 15.02 -2.70
C ASN A 213 12.00 13.97 -3.82
N GLY A 214 11.11 12.98 -3.83
CA GLY A 214 10.82 12.17 -5.01
C GLY A 214 9.78 12.87 -5.88
N ALA A 215 9.90 12.77 -7.22
CA ALA A 215 8.85 13.26 -8.11
C ALA A 215 7.55 12.49 -7.84
N PRO A 216 6.43 13.17 -7.54
CA PRO A 216 5.16 12.49 -7.29
C PRO A 216 4.67 11.83 -8.58
N VAL A 217 4.10 10.63 -8.45
CA VAL A 217 3.49 9.88 -9.56
C VAL A 217 1.99 9.67 -9.32
N PRO A 218 1.21 10.74 -9.10
CA PRO A 218 -0.19 10.64 -8.70
C PRO A 218 -1.05 9.89 -9.73
N GLU A 219 -0.64 9.92 -11.00
CA GLU A 219 -1.31 9.26 -12.11
C GLU A 219 -1.22 7.73 -12.10
N TRP A 220 -0.45 7.11 -11.21
CA TRP A 220 -0.35 5.64 -11.16
C TRP A 220 -1.67 4.95 -10.79
N PHE A 221 -2.45 5.59 -9.92
CA PHE A 221 -3.72 5.06 -9.45
C PHE A 221 -4.92 5.92 -9.84
N ALA A 222 -4.71 7.10 -10.45
CA ALA A 222 -5.78 7.87 -11.08
C ALA A 222 -6.68 7.03 -12.00
N PRO A 223 -6.16 6.04 -12.77
CA PRO A 223 -6.99 5.14 -13.54
C PRO A 223 -7.96 4.29 -12.72
N LEU A 224 -7.63 3.91 -11.47
CA LEU A 224 -8.47 3.01 -10.67
C LEU A 224 -9.87 3.58 -10.37
N ALA A 225 -10.01 4.90 -10.29
CA ALA A 225 -11.30 5.56 -10.05
C ALA A 225 -12.18 5.67 -11.32
N ALA A 226 -11.58 5.60 -12.51
CA ALA A 226 -12.25 5.83 -13.80
C ALA A 226 -12.16 4.64 -14.77
N TRP A 227 -11.63 3.49 -14.33
CA TRP A 227 -11.37 2.37 -15.22
C TRP A 227 -12.65 1.60 -15.57
N ASP A 228 -12.97 1.53 -16.86
CA ASP A 228 -13.87 0.50 -17.37
C ASP A 228 -13.12 -0.84 -17.48
N PHE A 229 -13.20 -1.65 -16.44
CA PHE A 229 -12.55 -2.97 -16.37
C PHE A 229 -13.12 -4.02 -17.33
N LYS A 230 -14.19 -3.72 -18.08
CA LYS A 230 -14.87 -4.72 -18.94
C LYS A 230 -13.99 -5.35 -20.01
N ARG A 231 -12.88 -4.70 -20.39
CA ARG A 231 -11.92 -5.21 -21.38
C ARG A 231 -10.55 -5.55 -20.78
N SER A 232 -10.37 -5.39 -19.48
CA SER A 232 -9.13 -5.70 -18.79
C SER A 232 -8.88 -7.21 -18.77
N GLN A 233 -7.67 -7.63 -19.14
CA GLN A 233 -7.14 -8.97 -18.93
C GLN A 233 -6.47 -9.10 -17.55
N LEU A 234 -6.30 -7.99 -16.82
CA LEU A 234 -5.93 -7.99 -15.42
C LEU A 234 -7.21 -8.02 -14.54
N PRO A 235 -7.57 -9.16 -13.96
CA PRO A 235 -8.76 -9.27 -13.13
C PRO A 235 -8.54 -8.58 -11.77
N LEU A 236 -9.42 -7.64 -11.42
CA LEU A 236 -9.27 -6.84 -10.20
C LEU A 236 -10.56 -6.81 -9.38
N TRP A 237 -10.41 -6.92 -8.07
CA TRP A 237 -11.40 -6.44 -7.10
C TRP A 237 -10.82 -5.24 -6.37
N LEU A 238 -11.58 -4.15 -6.35
CA LEU A 238 -11.26 -2.94 -5.60
C LEU A 238 -12.22 -2.84 -4.43
N LEU A 239 -11.69 -2.94 -3.21
CA LEU A 239 -12.47 -2.87 -1.99
C LEU A 239 -12.29 -1.49 -1.36
N HIS A 240 -13.41 -0.79 -1.16
CA HIS A 240 -13.44 0.51 -0.49
C HIS A 240 -13.75 0.31 0.99
N GLN A 241 -12.81 0.66 1.84
CA GLN A 241 -13.05 0.67 3.28
C GLN A 241 -13.92 1.87 3.67
N GLN A 242 -14.92 1.62 4.52
CA GLN A 242 -15.70 2.66 5.18
C GLN A 242 -15.48 2.61 6.70
N PRO A 243 -15.48 3.75 7.40
CA PRO A 243 -15.41 3.78 8.85
C PRO A 243 -16.55 2.97 9.48
N SER A 244 -16.23 2.23 10.55
CA SER A 244 -17.26 1.56 11.35
C SER A 244 -18.13 2.58 12.07
N SER A 245 -19.44 2.35 12.08
CA SER A 245 -20.43 3.13 12.85
C SER A 245 -20.43 2.78 14.34
N ALA A 246 -19.76 1.70 14.77
CA ALA A 246 -19.71 1.29 16.17
C ALA A 246 -18.72 2.13 16.98
N ALA A 247 -19.09 2.56 18.18
CA ALA A 247 -18.16 3.21 19.10
C ALA A 247 -16.96 2.26 19.41
N PRO A 248 -15.74 2.78 19.56
CA PRO A 248 -14.60 1.95 19.96
C PRO A 248 -14.89 1.30 21.32
N PRO A 249 -14.46 0.04 21.54
CA PRO A 249 -14.68 -0.63 22.82
C PRO A 249 -13.92 0.09 23.92
N ASP A 250 -14.59 0.39 25.04
CA ASP A 250 -13.95 0.94 26.23
C ASP A 250 -12.89 -0.04 26.74
N GLU A 251 -11.61 0.37 26.79
CA GLU A 251 -10.58 -0.35 27.54
C GLU A 251 -10.99 -0.30 29.02
N GLU A 252 -11.55 -1.42 29.53
CA GLU A 252 -11.81 -1.64 30.96
C GLU A 252 -10.58 -1.20 31.75
N HIS A 253 -10.73 -0.12 32.51
CA HIS A 253 -9.75 0.28 33.50
C HIS A 253 -9.69 -0.83 34.53
N GLY A 254 -8.61 -1.62 34.50
CA GLY A 254 -8.25 -2.56 35.55
C GLY A 254 -8.02 -1.84 36.87
N GLN A 255 -9.10 -1.48 37.56
CA GLN A 255 -9.10 -1.28 39.00
C GLN A 255 -9.10 -2.67 39.63
N ARG A 256 -7.90 -3.23 39.85
CA ARG A 256 -7.74 -4.19 40.94
C ARG A 256 -7.89 -3.41 42.23
N GLY A 257 -9.07 -3.52 42.82
CA GLY A 257 -9.37 -3.08 44.18
C GLY A 257 -8.32 -3.63 45.15
N VAL A 258 -7.78 -2.71 45.93
CA VAL A 258 -7.12 -2.98 47.19
C VAL A 258 -8.22 -3.19 48.25
N GLY A 259 -8.05 -4.22 49.10
CA GLY A 259 -8.86 -4.45 50.31
C GLY A 259 -9.81 -5.64 50.17
N SER A 260 -9.81 -6.65 51.04
CA SER A 260 -9.19 -6.82 52.36
C SER A 260 -8.93 -8.30 52.63
#